data_AF-A0AAW4H9R2-F1
#
_entry.id   AF-A0AAW4H9R2-F1
#
_cell.length_a   1.000
_cell.length_b   1.000
_cell.length_c   1.000
_cell.angle_alpha   90.00
_cell.angle_beta   90.00
_cell.angle_gamma   90.00
#
_symmetry.space_group_name_H-M   'P 1'
#
loop_
_entity.id
_entity.type
_entity.pdbx_description
1 polymer ?
#
loop_
_entity_poly.entity_id
_entity_poly.type
_entity_poly.pdbx_seq_one_letter_code
_entity_poly.pdbx_strand_id
1 'polypeptide(L)'
;MDLSIWLNNISTWYQDRKHDQGDALKTIIFSAPDSVFGPELSDDQSKAIACWLDGCLRLFQQHRYLNPECAFEFLNYTSSQLERVACDHNTDLAIRDWCMKRLQHMTVLSLEFCNQQEDQQNWLTRAHCLIEGHVKLMEALAWNEPRKHDQVIWH
;
A
#
# COMPACT_ATOMS: atom_id res chain seq x y z
N MET A 1 14.30 14.30 2.58
CA MET A 1 15.25 13.32 3.17
C MET A 1 15.89 12.56 2.02
N ASP A 2 17.15 12.14 2.14
CA ASP A 2 17.80 11.32 1.09
C ASP A 2 17.35 9.84 1.19
N LEU A 3 17.29 9.13 0.06
CA LEU A 3 16.87 7.72 0.01
C LEU A 3 17.74 6.83 0.88
N SER A 4 19.07 6.99 0.81
CA SER A 4 20.02 6.14 1.54
C SER A 4 19.88 6.34 3.05
N ILE A 5 19.67 7.58 3.49
CA ILE A 5 19.45 7.93 4.89
C ILE A 5 18.15 7.31 5.38
N TRP A 6 17.06 7.46 4.61
CA TRP A 6 15.77 6.89 4.96
C TRP A 6 15.83 5.36 5.04
N LEU A 7 16.45 4.72 4.05
CA LEU A 7 16.61 3.27 3.97
C LEU A 7 17.44 2.72 5.13
N ASN A 8 18.48 3.44 5.53
CA ASN A 8 19.26 3.11 6.72
C ASN A 8 18.41 3.20 7.98
N ASN A 9 17.66 4.29 8.17
CA ASN A 9 16.80 4.49 9.34
C ASN A 9 15.76 3.38 9.50
N ILE A 10 15.03 3.05 8.42
CA ILE A 10 14.03 1.99 8.46
C ILE A 10 14.68 0.61 8.64
N SER A 11 15.85 0.36 8.04
CA SER A 11 16.59 -0.90 8.23
C SER A 11 17.07 -1.06 9.68
N THR A 12 17.58 0.00 10.31
CA THR A 12 17.97 0.00 11.73
C THR A 12 16.77 -0.27 12.63
N TRP A 13 15.62 0.34 12.34
CA TRP A 13 14.38 0.08 13.08
C TRP A 13 14.00 -1.42 13.04
N TYR A 14 14.09 -2.07 11.87
CA TYR A 14 13.84 -3.50 11.75
C TYR A 14 14.82 -4.38 12.54
N GLN A 15 16.05 -3.92 12.74
CA GLN A 15 17.07 -4.65 13.50
C GLN A 15 16.87 -4.53 15.02
N ASP A 16 16.35 -3.40 15.52
CA ASP A 16 16.24 -3.13 16.96
C ASP A 16 15.13 -3.96 17.66
N ARG A 17 14.17 -4.55 16.92
CA ARG A 17 13.16 -5.55 17.39
C ARG A 17 12.37 -5.23 18.67
N LYS A 18 12.38 -3.99 19.18
CA LYS A 18 11.61 -3.61 20.37
C LYS A 18 10.14 -3.39 20.02
N HIS A 19 9.25 -3.97 20.84
CA HIS A 19 7.82 -4.08 20.57
C HIS A 19 7.01 -2.77 20.79
N ASP A 20 7.65 -1.68 21.21
CA ASP A 20 7.03 -0.42 21.63
C ASP A 20 7.24 0.76 20.66
N GLN A 21 7.83 0.53 19.48
CA GLN A 21 8.28 1.60 18.59
C GLN A 21 7.27 2.05 17.52
N GLY A 22 5.96 1.95 17.79
CA GLY A 22 4.91 2.35 16.84
C GLY A 22 5.05 3.81 16.34
N ASP A 23 5.29 4.75 17.27
CA ASP A 23 5.46 6.17 16.92
C ASP A 23 6.76 6.45 16.15
N ALA A 24 7.83 5.71 16.44
CA ALA A 24 9.10 5.84 15.71
C ALA A 24 8.94 5.31 14.28
N LEU A 25 8.29 4.15 14.10
CA LEU A 25 7.97 3.62 12.78
C LEU A 25 7.08 4.59 11.99
N LYS A 26 6.04 5.13 12.64
CA LYS A 26 5.14 6.12 12.06
C LYS A 26 5.92 7.32 11.53
N THR A 27 6.84 7.86 12.33
CA THR A 27 7.71 8.98 11.93
C THR A 27 8.61 8.63 10.74
N ILE A 28 9.18 7.43 10.71
CA ILE A 28 10.01 6.97 9.59
C ILE A 28 9.15 6.83 8.32
N ILE A 29 7.99 6.21 8.39
CA ILE A 29 7.12 5.97 7.23
C ILE A 29 6.63 7.28 6.61
N PHE A 30 6.19 8.24 7.42
CA PHE A 30 5.72 9.53 6.91
C PHE A 30 6.84 10.49 6.48
N SER A 31 8.11 10.17 6.78
CA SER A 31 9.27 10.92 6.28
C SER A 31 9.92 10.29 5.03
N ALA A 32 9.29 9.26 4.46
CA ALA A 32 9.72 8.63 3.22
C ALA A 32 9.83 9.66 2.08
N PRO A 33 10.99 9.79 1.43
CA PRO A 33 11.14 10.69 0.29
C PRO A 33 10.46 10.13 -0.95
N ASP A 34 10.10 11.01 -1.90
CA ASP A 34 9.49 10.60 -3.18
C ASP A 34 10.38 9.64 -3.97
N SER A 35 11.70 9.71 -3.76
CA SER A 35 12.69 8.82 -4.38
C SER A 35 12.54 7.36 -3.99
N VAL A 36 11.75 7.03 -2.96
CA VAL A 36 11.35 5.64 -2.68
C VAL A 36 10.65 5.03 -3.89
N PHE A 37 9.84 5.81 -4.61
CA PHE A 37 9.02 5.34 -5.73
C PHE A 37 9.58 5.74 -7.11
N GLY A 38 10.88 6.03 -7.22
CA GLY A 38 11.52 6.28 -8.52
C GLY A 38 12.56 7.39 -8.50
N PRO A 39 12.93 7.94 -9.68
CA PRO A 39 12.28 7.75 -10.97
C PRO A 39 12.49 6.37 -11.62
N GLU A 40 13.60 5.70 -11.33
CA GLU A 40 13.97 4.39 -11.89
C GLU A 40 13.97 3.29 -10.83
N LEU A 41 13.70 2.04 -11.24
CA LEU A 41 13.78 0.88 -10.36
C LEU A 41 15.23 0.42 -10.23
N SER A 42 15.87 0.73 -9.09
CA SER A 42 17.10 0.07 -8.67
C SER A 42 16.85 -0.89 -7.51
N ASP A 43 17.86 -1.66 -7.13
CA ASP A 43 17.81 -2.54 -5.95
C ASP A 43 17.44 -1.78 -4.66
N ASP A 44 17.95 -0.55 -4.51
CA ASP A 44 17.64 0.29 -3.36
C ASP A 44 16.18 0.75 -3.36
N GLN A 45 15.62 1.15 -4.51
CA GLN A 45 14.20 1.48 -4.63
C GLN A 45 13.32 0.26 -4.37
N SER A 46 13.66 -0.89 -4.96
CA SER A 46 12.94 -2.15 -4.73
C SER A 46 12.86 -2.49 -3.24
N LYS A 47 14.00 -2.41 -2.55
CA LYS A 47 14.08 -2.59 -1.10
C LYS A 47 13.30 -1.51 -0.34
N ALA A 48 13.42 -0.25 -0.73
CA ALA A 48 12.76 0.87 -0.08
C ALA A 48 11.24 0.76 -0.16
N ILE A 49 10.68 0.45 -1.33
CA ILE A 49 9.25 0.25 -1.56
C ILE A 49 8.74 -0.92 -0.70
N ALA A 50 9.49 -2.02 -0.66
CA ALA A 50 9.13 -3.18 0.15
C ALA A 50 9.12 -2.86 1.66
N CYS A 51 10.16 -2.17 2.15
CA CYS A 51 10.24 -1.74 3.55
C CYS A 51 9.15 -0.72 3.91
N TRP A 52 8.86 0.24 3.03
CA TRP A 52 7.80 1.21 3.23
C TRP A 52 6.43 0.52 3.35
N LEU A 53 6.11 -0.39 2.44
CA LEU A 53 4.85 -1.12 2.46
C LEU A 53 4.72 -1.99 3.72
N ASP A 54 5.76 -2.75 4.08
CA ASP A 54 5.74 -3.58 5.28
C ASP A 54 5.54 -2.72 6.55
N GLY A 55 6.20 -1.57 6.64
CA GLY A 55 6.00 -0.64 7.75
C GLY A 55 4.57 -0.08 7.82
N CYS A 56 3.97 0.30 6.70
CA CYS A 56 2.56 0.69 6.64
C CYS A 56 1.63 -0.43 7.14
N LEU A 57 1.86 -1.68 6.71
CA LEU A 57 1.07 -2.84 7.14
C LEU A 57 1.25 -3.15 8.63
N ARG A 58 2.44 -2.91 9.20
CA ARG A 58 2.66 -3.04 10.65
C ARG A 58 1.91 -2.00 11.45
N LEU A 59 1.93 -0.74 11.02
CA LEU A 59 1.14 0.32 11.66
C LEU A 59 -0.34 -0.04 11.62
N PHE A 60 -0.84 -0.49 10.47
CA PHE A 60 -2.20 -1.03 10.36
C PHE A 60 -2.47 -2.16 11.37
N GLN A 61 -1.61 -3.18 11.44
CA GLN A 61 -1.78 -4.32 12.33
C GLN A 61 -1.80 -3.92 13.82
N GLN A 62 -0.98 -2.94 14.22
CA GLN A 62 -0.95 -2.42 15.59
C GLN A 62 -2.28 -1.78 16.00
N HIS A 63 -2.97 -1.11 15.08
CA HIS A 63 -4.22 -0.42 15.36
C HIS A 63 -5.46 -1.27 15.08
N ARG A 64 -5.34 -2.37 14.31
CA ARG A 64 -6.46 -3.17 13.77
C ARG A 64 -7.58 -3.46 14.77
N TYR A 65 -7.25 -3.81 16.02
CA TYR A 65 -8.23 -4.22 17.03
C TYR A 65 -8.55 -3.14 18.06
N LEU A 66 -7.63 -2.19 18.29
CA LEU A 66 -7.77 -1.17 19.34
C LEU A 66 -8.38 0.13 18.82
N ASN A 67 -8.12 0.45 17.55
CA ASN A 67 -8.63 1.66 16.90
C ASN A 67 -8.88 1.37 15.41
N PRO A 68 -10.06 0.81 15.06
CA PRO A 68 -10.38 0.45 13.69
C PRO A 68 -10.36 1.62 12.71
N GLU A 69 -10.73 2.82 13.17
CA GLU A 69 -10.69 4.04 12.36
C GLU A 69 -9.25 4.37 11.95
N CYS A 70 -8.33 4.42 12.93
CA CYS A 70 -6.92 4.68 12.66
C CYS A 70 -6.28 3.58 11.80
N ALA A 71 -6.66 2.32 12.02
CA ALA A 71 -6.23 1.21 11.17
C ALA A 71 -6.67 1.43 9.70
N PHE A 72 -7.92 1.82 9.49
CA PHE A 72 -8.44 2.11 8.16
C PHE A 72 -7.74 3.31 7.50
N GLU A 73 -7.41 4.35 8.26
CA GLU A 73 -6.62 5.49 7.76
C GLU A 73 -5.25 5.04 7.22
N PHE A 74 -4.58 4.09 7.86
CA PHE A 74 -3.33 3.53 7.34
C PHE A 74 -3.52 2.77 6.03
N LEU A 75 -4.61 2.02 5.88
CA LEU A 75 -4.94 1.34 4.61
C LEU A 75 -5.22 2.34 3.49
N ASN A 76 -5.97 3.41 3.77
CA ASN A 76 -6.25 4.48 2.80
C ASN A 76 -4.99 5.26 2.44
N TYR A 77 -4.15 5.59 3.43
CA TYR A 77 -2.87 6.24 3.18
C TYR A 77 -1.98 5.39 2.27
N THR A 78 -1.85 4.10 2.58
CA THR A 78 -1.06 3.17 1.77
C THR A 78 -1.59 3.10 0.34
N SER A 79 -2.90 2.93 0.19
CA SER A 79 -3.55 2.82 -1.12
C SER A 79 -3.37 4.11 -1.92
N SER A 80 -3.68 5.27 -1.36
CA SER A 80 -3.56 6.57 -2.05
C SER A 80 -2.14 6.86 -2.54
N GLN A 81 -1.11 6.48 -1.77
CA GLN A 81 0.27 6.63 -2.23
C GLN A 81 0.60 5.70 -3.41
N LEU A 82 0.12 4.45 -3.39
CA LEU A 82 0.28 3.53 -4.51
C LEU A 82 -0.49 4.01 -5.76
N GLU A 83 -1.70 4.55 -5.59
CA GLU A 83 -2.50 5.11 -6.69
C GLU A 83 -1.79 6.29 -7.33
N ARG A 84 -1.26 7.21 -6.50
CA ARG A 84 -0.49 8.37 -6.97
C ARG A 84 0.68 7.93 -7.85
N VAL A 85 1.44 6.94 -7.41
CA VAL A 85 2.62 6.44 -8.14
C VAL A 85 2.22 5.70 -9.41
N ALA A 86 1.16 4.87 -9.36
CA ALA A 86 0.67 4.16 -10.55
C ALA A 86 0.21 5.12 -11.67
N CYS A 87 -0.37 6.26 -11.29
CA CYS A 87 -0.85 7.32 -12.19
C CYS A 87 0.23 8.29 -12.66
N ASP A 88 1.43 8.29 -12.06
CA ASP A 88 2.52 9.18 -12.47
C ASP A 88 3.22 8.64 -13.73
N HIS A 89 3.17 9.43 -14.80
CA HIS A 89 3.74 9.07 -16.10
C HIS A 89 5.27 9.16 -16.12
N ASN A 90 5.88 9.82 -15.14
CA ASN A 90 7.33 9.96 -15.02
C ASN A 90 7.97 8.80 -14.24
N THR A 91 7.15 7.96 -13.60
CA THR A 91 7.62 6.79 -12.87
C THR A 91 7.89 5.62 -13.81
N ASP A 92 8.98 4.89 -13.55
CA ASP A 92 9.30 3.64 -14.23
C ASP A 92 8.10 2.67 -14.31
N LEU A 93 7.95 2.03 -15.48
CA LEU A 93 6.81 1.17 -15.77
C LEU A 93 6.74 -0.04 -14.82
N ALA A 94 7.87 -0.59 -14.39
CA ALA A 94 7.90 -1.73 -13.47
C ALA A 94 7.46 -1.31 -12.05
N ILE A 95 7.81 -0.10 -11.60
CA ILE A 95 7.30 0.46 -10.34
C ILE A 95 5.79 0.64 -10.42
N ARG A 96 5.29 1.23 -11.52
CA ARG A 96 3.86 1.42 -11.74
C ARG A 96 3.09 0.11 -11.76
N ASP A 97 3.57 -0.89 -12.49
CA ASP A 97 2.98 -2.23 -12.52
C ASP A 97 2.98 -2.91 -11.14
N TRP A 98 4.08 -2.77 -10.39
CA TRP A 98 4.15 -3.26 -9.01
C TRP A 98 3.13 -2.58 -8.10
N CYS A 99 2.98 -1.26 -8.18
CA CYS A 99 1.99 -0.50 -7.43
C CYS A 99 0.57 -0.96 -7.76
N MET A 100 0.26 -1.18 -9.05
CA MET A 100 -1.05 -1.66 -9.50
C MET A 100 -1.39 -3.05 -8.97
N LYS A 101 -0.46 -4.00 -9.06
CA LYS A 101 -0.64 -5.34 -8.47
C LYS A 101 -0.84 -5.24 -6.97
N ARG A 102 -0.09 -4.38 -6.29
CA ARG A 102 -0.22 -4.22 -4.83
C ARG A 102 -1.53 -3.55 -4.43
N LEU A 103 -2.04 -2.60 -5.22
CA LEU A 103 -3.32 -1.94 -4.98
C LEU A 103 -4.47 -2.93 -4.90
N GLN A 104 -4.50 -3.95 -5.75
CA GLN A 104 -5.52 -5.00 -5.67
C GLN A 104 -5.51 -5.72 -4.33
N HIS A 105 -4.32 -6.11 -3.86
CA HIS A 105 -4.17 -6.71 -2.54
C HIS A 105 -4.59 -5.76 -1.42
N MET A 106 -4.28 -4.47 -1.52
CA MET A 106 -4.70 -3.46 -0.54
C MET A 106 -6.22 -3.24 -0.55
N THR A 107 -6.88 -3.27 -1.71
CA THR A 107 -8.33 -3.19 -1.83
C THR A 107 -8.98 -4.40 -1.18
N VAL A 108 -8.52 -5.62 -1.46
CA VAL A 108 -9.03 -6.84 -0.81
C VAL A 108 -8.85 -6.78 0.70
N LEU A 109 -7.65 -6.43 1.18
CA LEU A 109 -7.38 -6.29 2.61
C LEU A 109 -8.30 -5.27 3.28
N SER A 110 -8.55 -4.14 2.61
CA SER A 110 -9.46 -3.10 3.11
C SER A 110 -10.91 -3.59 3.17
N LEU A 111 -11.38 -4.33 2.16
CA LEU A 111 -12.72 -4.92 2.14
C LEU A 111 -12.89 -5.98 3.23
N GLU A 112 -11.92 -6.87 3.39
CA GLU A 112 -11.89 -7.85 4.47
C GLU A 112 -11.92 -7.17 5.84
N PHE A 113 -11.15 -6.09 5.99
CA PHE A 113 -11.15 -5.30 7.22
C PHE A 113 -12.52 -4.68 7.49
N CYS A 114 -13.17 -4.03 6.51
CA CYS A 114 -14.52 -3.48 6.67
C CYS A 114 -15.55 -4.56 7.06
N ASN A 115 -15.48 -5.73 6.42
CA ASN A 115 -16.42 -6.84 6.69
C ASN A 115 -16.27 -7.42 8.11
N GLN A 116 -15.13 -7.22 8.76
CA GLN A 116 -14.86 -7.73 10.12
C GLN A 116 -15.28 -6.77 11.24
N GLN A 117 -15.79 -5.57 10.92
CA GLN A 117 -16.15 -4.58 11.93
C GLN A 117 -17.56 -4.80 12.49
N GLU A 118 -17.81 -4.36 13.72
CA GLU A 118 -19.12 -4.55 14.36
C GLU A 118 -20.21 -3.61 13.78
N ASP A 119 -19.86 -2.36 13.48
CA ASP A 119 -20.79 -1.35 12.94
C ASP A 119 -20.95 -1.43 11.41
N GLN A 120 -21.68 -2.45 10.96
CA GLN A 120 -21.80 -2.73 9.53
C GLN A 120 -22.44 -1.60 8.71
N GLN A 121 -23.20 -0.67 9.30
CA GLN A 121 -23.84 0.40 8.52
C GLN A 121 -22.81 1.38 7.93
N ASN A 122 -21.85 1.80 8.74
CA ASN A 122 -20.78 2.70 8.30
C ASN A 122 -19.73 1.96 7.45
N TRP A 123 -19.34 0.76 7.88
CA TRP A 123 -18.28 -0.01 7.21
C TRP A 123 -18.69 -0.57 5.85
N LEU A 124 -19.96 -0.92 5.66
CA LEU A 124 -20.49 -1.31 4.35
C LEU A 124 -20.45 -0.15 3.36
N THR A 125 -20.78 1.07 3.80
CA THR A 125 -20.69 2.27 2.96
C THR A 125 -19.25 2.51 2.51
N ARG A 126 -18.28 2.38 3.43
CA ARG A 126 -16.85 2.48 3.09
C ARG A 126 -16.40 1.39 2.13
N ALA A 127 -16.86 0.15 2.32
CA ALA A 127 -16.57 -0.95 1.41
C ALA A 127 -17.10 -0.69 -0.01
N HIS A 128 -18.32 -0.17 -0.15
CA HIS A 128 -18.86 0.23 -1.45
C HIS A 128 -18.02 1.33 -2.11
N CYS A 129 -17.63 2.37 -1.36
CA CYS A 129 -16.76 3.42 -1.90
C CYS A 129 -15.40 2.88 -2.38
N LEU A 130 -14.81 1.92 -1.65
CA LEU A 130 -13.56 1.27 -2.06
C LEU A 130 -13.72 0.50 -3.37
N ILE A 131 -14.81 -0.26 -3.53
CA ILE A 131 -15.08 -1.01 -4.76
C ILE A 131 -15.25 -0.04 -5.93
N GLU A 132 -16.09 0.99 -5.78
CA GLU A 132 -16.32 1.97 -6.84
C GLU A 132 -15.04 2.72 -7.23
N GLY A 133 -14.25 3.15 -6.25
CA GLY A 133 -12.98 3.83 -6.48
C GLY A 133 -11.99 2.93 -7.21
N HIS A 134 -11.83 1.68 -6.76
CA HIS A 134 -10.94 0.72 -7.38
C HIS A 134 -11.33 0.41 -8.83
N VAL A 135 -12.62 0.15 -9.10
CA VAL A 135 -13.11 -0.11 -10.46
C VAL A 135 -12.83 1.07 -11.39
N LYS A 136 -13.18 2.29 -10.97
CA LYS A 136 -12.92 3.52 -11.75
C LYS A 136 -11.43 3.70 -12.05
N LEU A 137 -10.56 3.41 -11.08
CA LEU A 137 -9.12 3.51 -11.26
C LEU A 137 -8.61 2.46 -12.26
N MET A 138 -9.01 1.20 -12.12
CA MET A 138 -8.60 0.13 -13.02
C MET A 138 -9.05 0.41 -14.47
N GLU A 139 -10.28 0.91 -14.64
CA GLU A 139 -10.81 1.34 -15.93
C GLU A 139 -10.00 2.51 -16.52
N ALA A 140 -9.71 3.54 -15.72
CA ALA A 140 -8.99 4.73 -16.17
C ALA A 140 -7.54 4.41 -16.60
N LEU A 141 -6.90 3.47 -15.93
CA LEU A 141 -5.54 3.03 -16.26
C LEU A 141 -5.51 1.98 -17.38
N ALA A 142 -6.67 1.57 -17.89
CA ALA A 142 -6.84 0.48 -18.85
C ALA A 142 -6.05 -0.78 -18.46
N TRP A 143 -5.92 -1.02 -17.16
CA TRP A 143 -5.06 -2.07 -16.66
C TRP A 143 -5.77 -3.40 -16.85
N ASN A 144 -5.28 -4.18 -17.81
CA ASN A 144 -5.67 -5.56 -18.02
C ASN A 144 -4.48 -6.41 -17.62
N GLU A 145 -4.55 -7.13 -16.50
CA GLU A 145 -3.53 -8.14 -16.20
C GLU A 145 -3.43 -9.06 -17.42
N PRO A 146 -2.23 -9.34 -17.95
CA PRO A 146 -2.11 -10.35 -18.98
C PRO A 146 -2.73 -11.64 -18.46
N ARG A 147 -3.82 -12.07 -19.10
CA ARG A 147 -4.63 -13.22 -18.68
C ARG A 147 -3.70 -14.39 -18.39
N LYS A 148 -3.71 -14.89 -17.15
CA LYS A 148 -3.01 -16.12 -16.80
C LYS A 148 -3.61 -17.28 -17.59
N HIS A 149 -2.79 -18.26 -17.96
CA HIS A 149 -3.12 -19.39 -18.86
C HIS A 149 -4.27 -20.29 -18.39
N ASP A 150 -4.72 -20.12 -17.15
CA ASP A 150 -5.85 -20.77 -16.50
C ASP A 150 -7.20 -20.11 -16.79
N GLN A 151 -7.23 -18.96 -17.46
CA GLN A 151 -8.46 -18.28 -17.92
C GLN A 151 -8.81 -18.56 -19.40
N VAL A 152 -8.27 -19.63 -19.99
CA VAL A 152 -8.65 -20.07 -21.34
C VAL A 152 -10.03 -20.71 -21.27
N ILE A 153 -11.04 -19.99 -21.75
CA ILE A 153 -12.34 -20.56 -22.07
C ILE A 153 -12.11 -21.51 -23.25
N TRP A 154 -12.22 -22.81 -22.99
CA TRP A 154 -12.29 -23.80 -24.06
C TRP A 154 -13.62 -23.60 -24.79
N HIS A 155 -13.54 -23.17 -26.05
CA HIS A 155 -14.68 -23.08 -26.96
C HIS A 155 -15.16 -24.47 -27.40
#